data_AF-A0A7V0XRM7-F1
#
_entry.id   AF-A0A7V0XRM7-F1
#
_cell.length_a   1.000
_cell.length_b   1.000
_cell.length_c   1.000
_cell.angle_alpha   90.00
_cell.angle_beta   90.00
_cell.angle_gamma   90.00
#
_symmetry.space_group_name_H-M   'P 1'
#
loop_
_entity.id
_entity.type
_entity.pdbx_description
1 polymer ?
#
loop_
_entity_poly.entity_id
_entity_poly.type
_entity_poly.pdbx_seq_one_letter_code
_entity_poly.pdbx_strand_id
1 'polypeptide(L)' 'SGATKPVKVETGYTIQVPTFVSEGEKIRVDTRTSEYLTRVKG' A
#
# COMPACT_ATOMS: atom_id res chain seq x y z
N SER A 1 -15.42 -6.40 7.74
CA SER A 1 -13.99 -6.29 8.06
C SER A 1 -13.23 -6.16 6.76
N GLY A 2 -12.71 -4.97 6.44
CA GLY A 2 -11.91 -4.78 5.22
C GLY A 2 -10.63 -5.59 5.34
N ALA A 3 -10.45 -6.60 4.48
CA ALA A 3 -9.20 -7.35 4.46
C ALA A 3 -8.10 -6.45 3.88
N THR A 4 -7.01 -6.34 4.63
CA THR A 4 -5.75 -5.77 4.15
C THR A 4 -4.82 -6.92 3.78
N LYS A 5 -4.02 -6.72 2.73
CA LYS A 5 -2.94 -7.62 2.34
C LYS A 5 -1.60 -6.94 2.62
N PRO A 6 -0.60 -7.65 3.16
CA PRO A 6 0.76 -7.15 3.25
C PRO A 6 1.37 -7.12 1.84
N VAL A 7 1.91 -5.97 1.45
CA VAL A 7 2.59 -5.79 0.15
C VAL A 7 3.95 -5.19 0.39
N LYS A 8 4.95 -5.72 -0.30
CA LYS A 8 6.31 -5.17 -0.31
C LYS A 8 6.40 -4.09 -1.38
N VAL A 9 6.68 -2.86 -0.96
CA VAL A 9 6.96 -1.77 -1.90
C VAL A 9 8.37 -1.89 -2.47
N GLU A 10 8.63 -1.22 -3.59
CA GLU A 10 9.91 -1.26 -4.30
C GLU A 10 11.11 -0.82 -3.42
N THR A 11 10.84 0.03 -2.43
CA THR A 11 11.81 0.46 -1.41
C THR A 11 12.16 -0.61 -0.38
N GLY A 12 11.51 -1.77 -0.41
CA GLY A 12 11.78 -2.92 0.46
C GLY A 12 10.92 -2.99 1.72
N TYR A 13 10.08 -1.98 1.99
CA TYR A 13 9.18 -1.95 3.14
C TYR A 13 7.93 -2.81 2.90
N THR A 14 7.42 -3.44 3.96
CA THR A 14 6.15 -4.19 3.92
C THR A 14 5.07 -3.35 4.57
N ILE A 15 4.01 -3.07 3.82
CA ILE A 15 2.88 -2.24 4.29
C ILE A 15 1.57 -2.98 4.11
N GLN A 16 0.57 -2.62 4.91
CA GLN A 16 -0.77 -3.17 4.77
C GLN A 16 -1.59 -2.33 3.79
N VAL A 17 -1.99 -2.91 2.68
CA VAL A 17 -2.83 -2.23 1.68
C VAL A 17 -4.16 -2.97 1.52
N PRO A 18 -5.23 -2.30 1.08
CA PRO A 18 -6.49 -2.97 0.80
C PRO A 18 -6.35 -4.06 -0.27
N THR A 19 -7.15 -5.13 -0.19
CA THR A 19 -7.10 -6.27 -1.14
C THR A 19 -7.33 -5.88 -2.61
N PHE A 20 -7.96 -4.74 -2.88
CA PHE A 20 -8.21 -4.24 -4.24
C PHE A 20 -7.01 -3.56 -4.91
N VAL A 21 -5.90 -3.34 -4.20
CA VAL A 21 -4.68 -2.74 -4.77
C VAL A 21 -3.95 -3.79 -5.60
N SER A 22 -3.60 -3.48 -6.84
CA SER A 22 -2.87 -4.40 -7.74
C SER A 22 -1.40 -4.00 -7.91
N GLU A 23 -0.55 -4.96 -8.28
CA GLU A 23 0.84 -4.69 -8.63
C GLU A 23 0.93 -3.75 -9.84
N GLY A 24 1.77 -2.73 -9.75
CA GLY A 24 1.87 -1.64 -10.74
C GLY A 24 1.00 -0.42 -10.42
N GLU A 25 0.12 -0.48 -9.42
CA GLU A 25 -0.63 0.70 -8.96
C GLU A 25 0.22 1.61 -8.06
N LYS A 26 0.11 2.92 -8.28
CA LYS A 26 0.75 3.90 -7.42
C LYS A 26 -0.11 4.13 -6.18
N ILE A 27 0.48 3.82 -5.03
CA ILE A 27 -0.10 4.06 -3.71
C ILE A 27 0.75 5.06 -2.95
N ARG A 28 0.09 5.90 -2.17
CA ARG A 28 0.71 6.85 -1.25
C ARG A 28 0.76 6.21 0.11
N VAL A 29 1.94 6.20 0.69
CA VAL A 29 2.27 5.48 1.92
C VAL A 29 3.05 6.43 2.82
N ASP A 30 2.80 6.37 4.11
CA ASP A 30 3.57 7.12 5.10
C ASP A 30 4.84 6.33 5.42
N THR A 31 6.01 6.88 5.09
CA THR A 31 7.30 6.21 5.34
C THR A 31 7.71 6.25 6.82
N ARG A 32 7.06 7.06 7.66
CA ARG A 32 7.33 7.16 9.09
C ARG A 32 6.57 6.09 9.86
N THR A 33 5.31 5.83 9.50
CA THR A 33 4.48 4.80 10.14
C THR A 33 4.34 3.52 9.34
N SER A 34 4.83 3.49 8.09
CA SER A 34 4.64 2.38 7.15
C SER A 34 3.16 2.08 6.86
N GLU A 35 2.29 3.09 6.99
CA GLU A 35 0.87 2.97 6.75
C GLU A 35 0.50 3.38 5.32
N TYR A 36 -0.47 2.66 4.78
CA TYR A 36 -1.11 3.05 3.53
C TYR A 36 -2.01 4.27 3.77
N LEU A 37 -1.78 5.35 3.00
CA LEU A 37 -2.58 6.57 3.10
C LEU A 37 -3.72 6.56 2.08
N THR A 38 -3.38 6.42 0.79
CA THR A 38 -4.37 6.50 -0.29
C THR A 38 -3.85 5.89 -1.59
N ARG A 39 -4.75 5.50 -2.48
CA ARG A 39 -4.39 5.06 -3.83
C ARG A 39 -4.39 6.28 -4.74
N VAL A 40 -3.30 6.49 -5.45
CA VAL A 40 -3.20 7.53 -6.47
C VAL A 40 -3.86 6.96 -7.74
N LYS A 41 -5.13 7.29 -7.97
CA LYS A 41 -5.71 7.12 -9.31
C LYS A 41 -5.14 8.23 -10.20
N GLY A 42 -4.40 7.82 -11.24
CA GLY A 42 -4.08 8.69 -12.37
C GLY A 42 -5.30 8.92 -13.23
#